data_AF-A0A9Q8Q6Q3-F1
#
_entry.id   AF-A0A9Q8Q6Q3-F1
#
_cell.length_a   1.000
_cell.length_b   1.000
_cell.length_c   1.000
_cell.angle_alpha   90.00
_cell.angle_beta   90.00
_cell.angle_gamma   90.00
#
_symmetry.space_group_name_H-M   'P 1'
#
loop_
_entity.id
_entity.type
_entity.pdbx_description
1 polymer ?
#
loop_
_entity_poly.entity_id
_entity_poly.type
_entity_poly.pdbx_seq_one_letter_code
_entity_poly.pdbx_strand_id
1 'polypeptide(L)'
;MITVTIVVLAPLIFLAYKGASRLQRLWHLFRLMGASNFNVPMPISRLDALDVTSVVALMAVKYAYSLLGLLPKPQPDADGVHMLLPEVTAMAKLRVTSRDERRFDAATGEAGRDRSGRANRLLFLPALVNPMMALLLANRRCPVLPFGCVNTRNAFELRDPGVGRDAADLTEDNCVVMAYLGGPERRGRRVKRGMEFDIRIVVVKFNSWGGGDAIMEQDITILAYLPAGTEPRFRPAESTTSSSSSSSSSSSREEPPPRVAWSGAARNKVRLGLLAPRAWAAVCKDYNPIHMSRPLARLFGFPGTIAHGNHVLAMAMQQLLSASDADDARFDDQRCRFIYSEAPFVLRVAFKRPMVLPLDLDVEYGQVEGGGGLGLRVVGGGSDGSGKEYLAAWVT
;
A
#
# COMPACT_ATOMS: atom_id res chain seq x y z
N MET A 1 38.79 -0.04 -43.91
CA MET A 1 38.13 1.23 -43.51
C MET A 1 36.64 1.08 -43.19
N ILE A 2 35.86 0.27 -43.91
CA ILE A 2 34.39 0.12 -43.67
C ILE A 2 34.07 -0.50 -42.29
N THR A 3 34.89 -1.42 -41.78
CA THR A 3 34.67 -2.10 -40.50
C THR A 3 34.84 -1.19 -39.28
N VAL A 4 35.70 -0.17 -39.37
CA VAL A 4 35.97 0.78 -38.27
C VAL A 4 34.85 1.80 -38.14
N THR A 5 34.23 2.21 -39.26
CA THR A 5 33.11 3.15 -39.27
C THR A 5 31.83 2.56 -38.65
N ILE A 6 31.57 1.26 -38.85
CA ILE A 6 30.41 0.56 -38.26
C ILE A 6 30.55 0.44 -36.74
N VAL A 7 31.76 0.21 -36.21
CA VAL A 7 32.02 0.09 -34.76
C VAL A 7 31.89 1.43 -34.04
N VAL A 8 32.13 2.56 -34.71
CA VAL A 8 32.01 3.91 -34.11
C VAL A 8 30.58 4.48 -34.23
N LEU A 9 29.83 4.13 -35.28
CA LEU A 9 28.43 4.55 -35.44
C LEU A 9 27.43 3.71 -34.64
N ALA A 10 27.69 2.42 -34.44
CA ALA A 10 26.78 1.55 -33.68
C ALA A 10 26.51 2.04 -32.23
N PRO A 11 27.50 2.52 -31.45
CA PRO A 11 27.26 3.12 -30.13
C PRO A 11 26.38 4.36 -30.19
N LEU A 12 26.61 5.26 -31.17
CA LEU A 12 25.85 6.50 -31.32
C LEU A 12 24.41 6.25 -31.76
N ILE A 13 24.20 5.33 -32.70
CA ILE A 13 22.86 4.87 -33.11
C ILE A 13 22.17 4.18 -31.92
N PHE A 14 22.89 3.36 -31.16
CA PHE A 14 22.34 2.69 -29.98
C PHE A 14 22.00 3.66 -28.84
N LEU A 15 22.80 4.71 -28.62
CA LEU A 15 22.51 5.80 -27.68
C LEU A 15 21.32 6.65 -28.13
N ALA A 16 21.23 6.99 -29.41
CA ALA A 16 20.09 7.70 -29.99
C ALA A 16 18.81 6.86 -29.95
N TYR A 17 18.89 5.57 -30.26
CA TYR A 17 17.76 4.63 -30.24
C TYR A 17 17.30 4.33 -28.80
N LYS A 18 18.24 4.15 -27.85
CA LYS A 18 17.91 4.05 -26.42
C LYS A 18 17.33 5.36 -25.89
N GLY A 19 17.81 6.51 -26.34
CA GLY A 19 17.23 7.81 -26.02
C GLY A 19 15.80 7.96 -26.54
N ALA A 20 15.56 7.60 -27.80
CA ALA A 20 14.26 7.66 -28.44
C ALA A 20 13.23 6.72 -27.79
N SER A 21 13.60 5.46 -27.51
CA SER A 21 12.73 4.50 -26.83
C SER A 21 12.41 4.93 -25.39
N ARG A 22 13.35 5.56 -24.68
CA ARG A 22 13.11 6.14 -23.35
C ARG A 22 12.16 7.34 -23.41
N LEU A 23 12.39 8.28 -24.32
CA LEU A 23 11.50 9.42 -24.53
C LEU A 23 10.09 8.99 -24.93
N GLN A 24 9.98 7.98 -25.79
CA GLN A 24 8.70 7.40 -26.19
C GLN A 24 7.97 6.78 -24.99
N ARG A 25 8.68 6.06 -24.12
CA ARG A 25 8.13 5.49 -22.88
C ARG A 25 7.64 6.57 -21.92
N LEU A 26 8.43 7.64 -21.72
CA LEU A 26 8.05 8.80 -20.91
C LEU A 26 6.81 9.50 -21.45
N TRP A 27 6.79 9.74 -22.75
CA TRP A 27 5.65 10.33 -23.45
C TRP A 27 4.39 9.45 -23.32
N HIS A 28 4.56 8.13 -23.41
CA HIS A 28 3.48 7.18 -23.22
C HIS A 28 2.91 7.27 -21.79
N LEU A 29 3.75 7.23 -20.75
CA LEU A 29 3.31 7.42 -19.36
C LEU A 29 2.58 8.75 -19.18
N PHE A 30 3.14 9.85 -19.69
CA PHE A 30 2.51 11.17 -19.64
C PHE A 30 1.11 11.17 -20.29
N ARG A 31 0.95 10.54 -21.45
CA ARG A 31 -0.36 10.40 -22.13
C ARG A 31 -1.33 9.56 -21.32
N LEU A 32 -0.90 8.42 -20.79
CA LEU A 32 -1.74 7.54 -19.96
C LEU A 32 -2.28 8.28 -18.74
N MET A 33 -1.49 9.20 -18.16
CA MET A 33 -1.93 9.99 -17.00
C MET A 33 -3.05 11.00 -17.27
N GLY A 34 -3.52 11.14 -18.52
CA GLY A 34 -4.72 11.90 -18.84
C GLY A 34 -6.00 11.06 -18.99
N ALA A 35 -5.89 9.74 -19.09
CA ALA A 35 -7.03 8.85 -19.34
C ALA A 35 -7.74 8.49 -18.03
N SER A 36 -9.06 8.22 -18.09
CA SER A 36 -9.78 7.54 -16.98
C SER A 36 -9.40 6.07 -16.90
N ASN A 37 -9.24 5.40 -18.03
CA ASN A 37 -8.93 3.98 -18.08
C ASN A 37 -7.65 3.79 -18.89
N PHE A 38 -6.63 3.14 -18.31
CA PHE A 38 -5.36 2.97 -19.00
C PHE A 38 -4.65 1.66 -18.69
N ASN A 39 -3.95 1.15 -19.71
CA ASN A 39 -3.10 -0.03 -19.60
C ASN A 39 -1.63 0.40 -19.46
N VAL A 40 -0.99 -0.06 -18.40
CA VAL A 40 0.45 0.12 -18.20
C VAL A 40 1.18 -0.78 -19.20
N PRO A 41 2.10 -0.24 -20.03
CA PRO A 41 2.68 -0.97 -21.17
C PRO A 41 3.74 -2.01 -20.75
N MET A 42 3.99 -2.14 -19.46
CA MET A 42 4.97 -3.07 -18.89
C MET A 42 4.39 -3.70 -17.62
N PRO A 43 4.98 -4.82 -17.13
CA PRO A 43 4.61 -5.35 -15.84
C PRO A 43 4.87 -4.32 -14.73
N ILE A 44 3.93 -4.16 -13.80
CA ILE A 44 4.01 -3.11 -12.78
C ILE A 44 5.22 -3.27 -11.84
N SER A 45 5.62 -4.52 -11.60
CA SER A 45 6.80 -4.85 -10.80
C SER A 45 8.13 -4.49 -11.50
N ARG A 46 8.12 -4.23 -12.81
CA ARG A 46 9.31 -3.94 -13.64
C ARG A 46 9.56 -2.45 -13.86
N LEU A 47 8.81 -1.55 -13.22
CA LEU A 47 9.12 -0.12 -13.28
C LEU A 47 10.56 0.13 -12.84
N ASP A 48 11.35 0.70 -13.75
CA ASP A 48 12.76 1.00 -13.50
C ASP A 48 12.92 2.36 -12.80
N ALA A 49 14.17 2.76 -12.53
CA ALA A 49 14.44 4.01 -11.84
C ALA A 49 13.94 5.25 -12.63
N LEU A 50 14.00 5.20 -13.96
CA LEU A 50 13.54 6.30 -14.83
C LEU A 50 12.01 6.35 -14.84
N ASP A 51 11.34 5.22 -14.94
CA ASP A 51 9.88 5.13 -14.86
C ASP A 51 9.38 5.71 -13.53
N VAL A 52 9.94 5.26 -12.41
CA VAL A 52 9.57 5.72 -11.07
C VAL A 52 9.87 7.21 -10.89
N THR A 53 11.05 7.68 -11.31
CA THR A 53 11.40 9.10 -11.25
C THR A 53 10.40 9.95 -12.04
N SER A 54 9.92 9.43 -13.17
CA SER A 54 8.96 10.13 -14.01
C SER A 54 7.59 10.20 -13.37
N VAL A 55 7.12 9.12 -12.75
CA VAL A 55 5.89 9.13 -11.96
C VAL A 55 5.99 10.15 -10.82
N VAL A 56 7.11 10.17 -10.09
CA VAL A 56 7.36 11.17 -9.02
C VAL A 56 7.42 12.59 -9.57
N ALA A 57 8.04 12.81 -10.74
CA ALA A 57 8.08 14.12 -11.39
C ALA A 57 6.68 14.58 -11.80
N LEU A 58 5.85 13.68 -12.36
CA LEU A 58 4.45 13.99 -12.70
C LEU A 58 3.63 14.35 -11.46
N MET A 59 3.84 13.63 -10.35
CA MET A 59 3.25 14.01 -9.06
C MET A 59 3.69 15.40 -8.61
N ALA A 60 4.98 15.74 -8.75
CA ALA A 60 5.50 17.06 -8.42
C ALA A 60 4.90 18.18 -9.30
N VAL A 61 4.70 17.91 -10.60
CA VAL A 61 4.03 18.86 -11.52
C VAL A 61 2.61 19.17 -11.05
N LYS A 62 1.89 18.25 -10.40
CA LYS A 62 0.56 18.52 -9.83
C LYS A 62 0.60 19.63 -8.77
N TYR A 63 1.69 19.74 -8.01
CA TYR A 63 1.87 20.84 -7.05
C TYR A 63 2.03 22.18 -7.77
N ALA A 64 2.81 22.23 -8.85
CA ALA A 64 2.93 23.44 -9.68
C ALA A 64 1.57 23.82 -10.28
N TYR A 65 0.81 22.86 -10.82
CA TYR A 65 -0.53 23.10 -11.35
C TYR A 65 -1.52 23.56 -10.26
N SER A 66 -1.43 22.99 -9.06
CA SER A 66 -2.26 23.43 -7.94
C SER A 66 -1.94 24.87 -7.53
N LEU A 67 -0.66 25.26 -7.51
CA LEU A 67 -0.24 26.64 -7.21
C LEU A 67 -0.73 27.64 -8.26
N LEU A 68 -0.76 27.23 -9.53
CA LEU A 68 -1.29 28.03 -10.65
C LEU A 68 -2.83 27.98 -10.76
N GLY A 69 -3.52 27.24 -9.89
CA GLY A 69 -4.98 27.08 -9.95
C GLY A 69 -5.50 26.23 -11.12
N LEU A 70 -4.61 25.48 -11.78
CA LEU A 70 -4.92 24.64 -12.95
C LEU A 70 -5.33 23.20 -12.56
N LEU A 71 -5.05 22.77 -11.34
CA LEU A 71 -5.45 21.45 -10.86
C LEU A 71 -6.93 21.45 -10.45
N PRO A 72 -7.75 20.46 -10.88
CA PRO A 72 -9.12 20.32 -10.40
C PRO A 72 -9.15 20.24 -8.88
N LYS A 73 -10.05 21.01 -8.25
CA LYS A 73 -10.28 20.93 -6.81
C LYS A 73 -11.24 19.76 -6.50
N PRO A 74 -11.07 19.05 -5.37
CA PRO A 74 -12.09 18.12 -4.88
C PRO A 74 -13.43 18.85 -4.77
N GLN A 75 -14.48 18.28 -5.36
CA GLN A 75 -15.82 18.87 -5.35
C GLN A 75 -16.67 18.16 -4.29
N PRO A 76 -17.54 18.88 -3.56
CA PRO A 76 -18.54 18.24 -2.73
C PRO A 76 -19.51 17.42 -3.60
N ASP A 77 -19.97 16.30 -3.06
CA ASP A 77 -21.09 15.55 -3.62
C ASP A 77 -22.43 16.21 -3.24
N ALA A 78 -23.51 15.85 -3.93
CA ALA A 78 -24.85 16.37 -3.72
C ALA A 78 -25.37 16.09 -2.29
N ASP A 79 -24.85 15.07 -1.61
CA ASP A 79 -25.20 14.77 -0.22
C ASP A 79 -24.56 15.72 0.81
N GLY A 80 -23.62 16.58 0.39
CA GLY A 80 -22.94 17.54 1.27
C GLY A 80 -22.05 16.90 2.35
N VAL A 81 -21.80 15.60 2.26
CA VAL A 81 -20.98 14.82 3.21
C VAL A 81 -19.74 14.28 2.52
N HIS A 82 -19.89 13.80 1.28
CA HIS A 82 -18.81 13.20 0.50
C HIS A 82 -18.17 14.19 -0.47
N MET A 83 -17.01 13.81 -0.96
CA MET A 83 -16.30 14.48 -2.05
C MET A 83 -16.28 13.58 -3.27
N LEU A 84 -16.57 14.16 -4.43
CA LEU A 84 -16.47 13.49 -5.71
C LEU A 84 -15.00 13.28 -6.07
N LEU A 85 -14.67 12.03 -6.39
CA LEU A 85 -13.40 11.64 -6.97
C LEU A 85 -13.65 11.06 -8.35
N PRO A 86 -12.88 11.48 -9.38
CA PRO A 86 -13.07 10.95 -10.72
C PRO A 86 -12.72 9.47 -10.73
N GLU A 87 -13.49 8.70 -11.48
CA GLU A 87 -13.19 7.29 -11.71
C GLU A 87 -11.94 7.18 -12.57
N VAL A 88 -10.92 6.54 -12.00
CA VAL A 88 -9.67 6.21 -12.68
C VAL A 88 -9.37 4.74 -12.45
N THR A 89 -9.23 4.00 -13.55
CA THR A 89 -8.85 2.59 -13.56
C THR A 89 -7.51 2.41 -14.28
N ALA A 90 -6.69 1.51 -13.74
CA ALA A 90 -5.43 1.14 -14.32
C ALA A 90 -5.32 -0.39 -14.37
N MET A 91 -4.77 -0.92 -15.45
CA MET A 91 -4.46 -2.35 -15.57
C MET A 91 -3.00 -2.51 -15.95
N ALA A 92 -2.33 -3.51 -15.37
CA ALA A 92 -0.95 -3.84 -15.68
C ALA A 92 -0.75 -5.35 -15.60
N LYS A 93 0.21 -5.88 -16.35
CA LYS A 93 0.70 -7.24 -16.13
C LYS A 93 1.50 -7.30 -14.81
N LEU A 94 1.69 -8.51 -14.28
CA LEU A 94 2.58 -8.75 -13.14
C LEU A 94 3.69 -9.73 -13.52
N ARG A 95 4.93 -9.44 -13.11
CA ARG A 95 6.04 -10.38 -13.25
C ARG A 95 6.79 -10.50 -11.93
N VAL A 96 6.74 -11.68 -11.33
CA VAL A 96 7.47 -11.97 -10.09
C VAL A 96 8.82 -12.60 -10.45
N THR A 97 9.87 -12.22 -9.72
CA THR A 97 11.20 -12.79 -9.88
C THR A 97 11.85 -12.98 -8.51
N SER A 98 12.81 -13.90 -8.40
CA SER A 98 13.58 -14.10 -7.16
C SER A 98 14.37 -12.86 -6.73
N ARG A 99 14.61 -11.90 -7.65
CA ARG A 99 15.20 -10.60 -7.28
C ARG A 99 14.27 -9.77 -6.41
N ASP A 100 12.96 -9.89 -6.62
CA ASP A 100 11.96 -9.14 -5.85
C ASP A 100 11.81 -9.72 -4.47
N GLU A 101 11.77 -11.05 -4.36
CA GLU A 101 11.81 -11.77 -3.08
C GLU A 101 13.05 -11.37 -2.28
N ARG A 102 14.25 -11.40 -2.88
CA ARG A 102 15.47 -10.97 -2.20
C ARG A 102 15.43 -9.52 -1.73
N ARG A 103 14.77 -8.62 -2.48
CA ARG A 103 14.59 -7.22 -2.06
C ARG A 103 13.62 -7.10 -0.90
N PHE A 104 12.55 -7.89 -0.91
CA PHE A 104 11.59 -7.96 0.19
C PHE A 104 12.25 -8.48 1.45
N ASP A 105 13.01 -9.58 1.36
CA ASP A 105 13.75 -10.16 2.48
C ASP A 105 14.80 -9.16 2.99
N ALA A 106 15.55 -8.49 2.10
CA ALA A 106 16.49 -7.45 2.50
C ALA A 106 15.82 -6.25 3.21
N ALA A 107 14.55 -5.96 2.91
CA ALA A 107 13.81 -4.89 3.55
C ALA A 107 13.14 -5.33 4.86
N THR A 108 12.77 -6.60 5.00
CA THR A 108 11.92 -7.10 6.11
C THR A 108 12.64 -8.07 7.07
N GLY A 109 13.89 -8.43 6.77
CA GLY A 109 14.59 -9.53 7.42
C GLY A 109 14.39 -10.85 6.66
N GLU A 110 15.05 -11.92 7.10
CA GLU A 110 14.88 -13.23 6.47
C GLU A 110 13.41 -13.65 6.43
N ALA A 111 13.02 -14.33 5.35
CA ALA A 111 11.67 -14.86 5.23
C ALA A 111 11.41 -15.85 6.38
N GLY A 112 10.29 -15.67 7.08
CA GLY A 112 9.79 -16.71 7.97
C GLY A 112 9.56 -18.00 7.18
N ARG A 113 9.83 -19.15 7.79
CA ARG A 113 9.65 -20.45 7.16
C ARG A 113 8.46 -21.17 7.78
N ASP A 114 7.68 -21.83 6.95
CA ASP A 114 6.67 -22.76 7.45
C ASP A 114 7.28 -24.05 7.99
N ARG A 115 6.45 -24.91 8.61
CA ARG A 115 6.89 -26.23 9.11
C ARG A 115 7.48 -27.13 8.02
N SER A 116 7.18 -26.86 6.75
CA SER A 116 7.77 -27.54 5.58
C SER A 116 9.01 -26.83 5.01
N GLY A 117 9.45 -25.74 5.63
CA GLY A 117 10.62 -24.96 5.22
C GLY A 117 10.37 -23.95 4.10
N ARG A 118 9.12 -23.79 3.62
CA ARG A 118 8.75 -22.83 2.58
C ARG A 118 8.73 -21.42 3.14
N ALA A 119 9.23 -20.48 2.35
CA ALA A 119 9.21 -19.07 2.73
C ALA A 119 7.77 -18.54 2.77
N ASN A 120 7.45 -17.73 3.78
CA ASN A 120 6.19 -17.04 3.89
C ASN A 120 6.44 -15.53 3.85
N ARG A 121 5.82 -14.85 2.87
CA ARG A 121 5.97 -13.42 2.61
C ARG A 121 4.61 -12.75 2.41
N LEU A 122 3.74 -12.83 3.40
CA LEU A 122 2.35 -12.35 3.31
C LEU A 122 2.16 -10.94 2.69
N LEU A 123 3.08 -10.02 3.00
CA LEU A 123 3.05 -8.62 2.56
C LEU A 123 3.86 -8.38 1.27
N PHE A 124 4.40 -9.41 0.64
CA PHE A 124 5.20 -9.30 -0.58
C PHE A 124 4.38 -8.91 -1.80
N LEU A 125 3.29 -9.65 -2.08
CA LEU A 125 2.44 -9.35 -3.23
C LEU A 125 1.81 -7.94 -3.12
N PRO A 126 1.23 -7.51 -1.97
CA PRO A 126 0.77 -6.14 -1.79
C PRO A 126 1.87 -5.09 -1.98
N ALA A 127 3.08 -5.36 -1.47
CA ALA A 127 4.21 -4.45 -1.69
C ALA A 127 4.56 -4.35 -3.18
N LEU A 128 4.58 -5.46 -3.91
CA LEU A 128 4.98 -5.53 -5.31
C LEU A 128 4.00 -4.81 -6.25
N VAL A 129 2.70 -4.81 -5.94
CA VAL A 129 1.64 -4.16 -6.73
C VAL A 129 1.35 -2.72 -6.31
N ASN A 130 1.92 -2.26 -5.20
CA ASN A 130 1.81 -0.89 -4.71
C ASN A 130 2.11 0.22 -5.73
N PRO A 131 2.98 0.05 -6.76
CA PRO A 131 3.19 1.11 -7.75
C PRO A 131 1.92 1.49 -8.53
N MET A 132 0.89 0.63 -8.56
CA MET A 132 -0.42 0.97 -9.11
C MET A 132 -1.04 2.19 -8.42
N MET A 133 -0.91 2.28 -7.09
CA MET A 133 -1.39 3.43 -6.31
C MET A 133 -0.70 4.72 -6.75
N ALA A 134 0.62 4.69 -6.95
CA ALA A 134 1.38 5.84 -7.39
C ALA A 134 0.93 6.31 -8.79
N LEU A 135 0.66 5.38 -9.70
CA LEU A 135 0.11 5.71 -11.02
C LEU A 135 -1.26 6.39 -10.89
N LEU A 136 -2.21 5.81 -10.15
CA LEU A 136 -3.54 6.43 -9.98
C LEU A 136 -3.45 7.86 -9.41
N LEU A 137 -2.60 8.06 -8.40
CA LEU A 137 -2.41 9.37 -7.78
C LEU A 137 -1.64 10.37 -8.65
N ALA A 138 -0.77 9.90 -9.56
CA ALA A 138 -0.10 10.76 -10.55
C ALA A 138 -1.03 11.19 -11.69
N ASN A 139 -2.22 10.58 -11.82
CA ASN A 139 -3.19 10.92 -12.86
C ASN A 139 -3.63 12.39 -12.73
N ARG A 140 -3.69 13.09 -13.85
CA ARG A 140 -4.01 14.53 -13.92
C ARG A 140 -5.47 14.80 -13.60
N ARG A 141 -6.36 13.82 -13.78
CA ARG A 141 -7.77 13.93 -13.38
C ARG A 141 -7.92 13.84 -11.87
N CYS A 142 -7.08 13.05 -11.19
CA CYS A 142 -7.11 12.91 -9.75
C CYS A 142 -6.81 14.26 -9.06
N PRO A 143 -7.72 14.83 -8.25
CA PRO A 143 -7.50 16.13 -7.61
C PRO A 143 -6.57 16.06 -6.39
N VAL A 144 -6.18 14.85 -5.98
CA VAL A 144 -5.34 14.64 -4.79
C VAL A 144 -3.88 15.00 -5.09
N LEU A 145 -3.28 15.76 -4.18
CA LEU A 145 -1.85 16.01 -4.12
C LEU A 145 -1.17 14.88 -3.32
N PRO A 146 -0.35 14.03 -3.95
CA PRO A 146 0.07 12.76 -3.36
C PRO A 146 1.13 12.87 -2.27
N PHE A 147 2.09 13.79 -2.39
CA PHE A 147 3.12 13.93 -1.35
C PHE A 147 2.51 14.31 -0.01
N GLY A 148 3.01 13.72 1.07
CA GLY A 148 2.44 13.93 2.41
C GLY A 148 1.14 13.19 2.68
N CYS A 149 0.47 12.60 1.68
CA CYS A 149 -0.64 11.68 1.94
C CYS A 149 -0.16 10.51 2.81
N VAL A 150 -1.02 10.04 3.70
CA VAL A 150 -0.70 8.92 4.61
C VAL A 150 -1.69 7.79 4.45
N ASN A 151 -1.17 6.57 4.50
CA ASN A 151 -1.98 5.38 4.64
C ASN A 151 -2.52 5.31 6.07
N THR A 152 -3.85 5.30 6.22
CA THR A 152 -4.52 5.25 7.52
C THR A 152 -5.03 3.85 7.83
N ARG A 153 -5.45 3.10 6.80
CA ARG A 153 -5.96 1.73 6.91
C ARG A 153 -5.65 0.93 5.66
N ASN A 154 -5.52 -0.37 5.84
CA ASN A 154 -5.37 -1.32 4.75
C ASN A 154 -6.20 -2.57 5.06
N ALA A 155 -6.81 -3.16 4.05
CA ALA A 155 -7.39 -4.49 4.13
C ALA A 155 -6.80 -5.32 2.99
N PHE A 156 -6.31 -6.51 3.30
CA PHE A 156 -5.78 -7.48 2.35
C PHE A 156 -6.64 -8.74 2.44
N GLU A 157 -7.43 -9.00 1.41
CA GLU A 157 -8.19 -10.24 1.26
C GLU A 157 -7.36 -11.17 0.38
N LEU A 158 -6.84 -12.24 0.97
CA LEU A 158 -6.10 -13.28 0.25
C LEU A 158 -7.04 -14.46 0.02
N ARG A 159 -7.48 -14.61 -1.23
CA ARG A 159 -8.38 -15.69 -1.69
C ARG A 159 -7.60 -16.97 -1.98
N ASP A 160 -6.33 -16.83 -2.37
CA ASP A 160 -5.37 -17.94 -2.52
C ASP A 160 -4.13 -17.66 -1.64
N PRO A 161 -4.15 -18.07 -0.36
CA PRO A 161 -3.02 -17.92 0.56
C PRO A 161 -1.74 -18.64 0.11
N GLY A 162 -1.86 -19.71 -0.68
CA GLY A 162 -0.71 -20.41 -1.26
C GLY A 162 0.11 -19.46 -2.13
N VAL A 163 -0.56 -18.82 -3.09
CA VAL A 163 0.07 -17.84 -3.99
C VAL A 163 0.50 -16.56 -3.26
N GLY A 164 -0.23 -16.15 -2.22
CA GLY A 164 0.15 -15.02 -1.37
C GLY A 164 1.47 -15.24 -0.62
N ARG A 165 1.81 -16.50 -0.29
CA ARG A 165 3.06 -16.88 0.39
C ARG A 165 4.20 -17.14 -0.59
N ASP A 166 3.89 -17.82 -1.69
CA ASP A 166 4.83 -18.10 -2.76
C ASP A 166 4.25 -17.66 -4.12
N ALA A 167 4.73 -16.51 -4.58
CA ALA A 167 4.26 -15.92 -5.83
C ALA A 167 5.04 -16.43 -7.06
N ALA A 168 5.81 -17.51 -6.94
CA ALA A 168 6.55 -18.12 -8.06
C ALA A 168 5.64 -18.54 -9.23
N ASP A 169 4.40 -18.92 -8.93
CA ASP A 169 3.38 -19.31 -9.93
C ASP A 169 2.82 -18.12 -10.73
N LEU A 170 3.14 -16.89 -10.35
CA LEU A 170 2.68 -15.67 -11.02
C LEU A 170 3.66 -15.26 -12.11
N THR A 171 3.21 -15.42 -13.35
CA THR A 171 3.94 -15.09 -14.56
C THR A 171 3.27 -13.93 -15.29
N GLU A 172 4.00 -13.32 -16.21
CA GLU A 172 3.51 -12.19 -17.00
C GLU A 172 2.31 -12.56 -17.90
N ASP A 173 2.15 -13.84 -18.24
CA ASP A 173 1.13 -14.32 -19.17
C ASP A 173 -0.13 -14.83 -18.46
N ASN A 174 -0.05 -15.13 -17.16
CA ASN A 174 -1.17 -15.66 -16.38
C ASN A 174 -1.62 -14.72 -15.26
N CYS A 175 -1.15 -13.47 -15.21
CA CYS A 175 -1.46 -12.57 -14.10
C CYS A 175 -1.61 -11.11 -14.53
N VAL A 176 -2.70 -10.48 -14.09
CA VAL A 176 -2.95 -9.05 -14.23
C VAL A 176 -3.26 -8.41 -12.88
N VAL A 177 -2.91 -7.13 -12.78
CA VAL A 177 -3.23 -6.27 -11.65
C VAL A 177 -4.15 -5.18 -12.14
N MET A 178 -5.28 -5.03 -11.49
CA MET A 178 -6.24 -3.96 -11.73
C MET A 178 -6.23 -3.03 -10.52
N ALA A 179 -6.29 -1.72 -10.75
CA ALA A 179 -6.37 -0.75 -9.68
C ALA A 179 -7.40 0.32 -10.01
N TYR A 180 -8.06 0.82 -8.97
CA TYR A 180 -9.29 1.60 -9.08
C TYR A 180 -9.30 2.71 -8.03
N LEU A 181 -9.64 3.92 -8.46
CA LEU A 181 -9.78 5.12 -7.64
C LEU A 181 -11.06 5.85 -8.04
N GLY A 182 -11.80 6.37 -7.06
CA GLY A 182 -12.96 7.23 -7.30
C GLY A 182 -14.17 6.53 -7.93
N GLY A 183 -15.08 7.34 -8.49
CA GLY A 183 -16.37 6.88 -9.01
C GLY A 183 -17.50 6.90 -7.97
N PRO A 184 -18.75 6.58 -8.38
CA PRO A 184 -19.94 6.69 -7.53
C PRO A 184 -19.86 5.87 -6.23
N GLU A 185 -19.18 4.72 -6.29
CA GLU A 185 -19.04 3.78 -5.17
C GLU A 185 -17.86 4.11 -4.25
N ARG A 186 -16.92 4.98 -4.67
CA ARG A 186 -15.67 5.25 -3.92
C ARG A 186 -15.38 6.73 -3.80
N ARG A 187 -16.36 7.41 -3.24
CA ARG A 187 -16.31 8.84 -2.94
C ARG A 187 -15.35 9.10 -1.79
N GLY A 188 -14.74 10.29 -1.79
CA GLY A 188 -13.93 10.74 -0.67
C GLY A 188 -14.81 11.07 0.53
N ARG A 189 -14.38 10.71 1.73
CA ARG A 189 -15.06 11.06 2.98
C ARG A 189 -14.30 12.18 3.67
N ARG A 190 -15.02 13.23 4.07
CA ARG A 190 -14.41 14.30 4.86
C ARG A 190 -14.08 13.81 6.26
N VAL A 191 -12.85 14.07 6.71
CA VAL A 191 -12.39 13.84 8.09
C VAL A 191 -11.75 15.10 8.68
N LYS A 192 -11.46 15.07 9.99
CA LYS A 192 -10.93 16.24 10.73
C LYS A 192 -9.72 16.90 10.07
N ARG A 193 -8.78 16.10 9.54
CA ARG A 193 -7.50 16.57 8.99
C ARG A 193 -7.49 16.68 7.46
N GLY A 194 -8.57 16.30 6.78
CA GLY A 194 -8.56 16.24 5.32
C GLY A 194 -9.67 15.38 4.75
N MET A 195 -9.36 14.61 3.71
CA MET A 195 -10.26 13.66 3.07
C MET A 195 -9.62 12.27 3.06
N GLU A 196 -10.38 11.28 3.49
CA GLU A 196 -10.04 9.87 3.31
C GLU A 196 -10.71 9.33 2.05
N PHE A 197 -10.02 8.47 1.33
CA PHE A 197 -10.56 7.79 0.16
C PHE A 197 -9.84 6.46 -0.04
N ASP A 198 -10.51 5.55 -0.73
CA ASP A 198 -10.02 4.20 -0.92
C ASP A 198 -9.47 4.00 -2.34
N ILE A 199 -8.35 3.29 -2.41
CA ILE A 199 -7.79 2.73 -3.63
C ILE A 199 -7.89 1.21 -3.52
N ARG A 200 -8.59 0.57 -4.46
CA ARG A 200 -8.59 -0.90 -4.54
C ARG A 200 -7.55 -1.36 -5.54
N ILE A 201 -6.81 -2.40 -5.18
CA ILE A 201 -5.93 -3.15 -6.07
C ILE A 201 -6.39 -4.61 -6.06
N VAL A 202 -6.59 -5.20 -7.23
CA VAL A 202 -7.01 -6.59 -7.41
C VAL A 202 -5.96 -7.30 -8.25
N VAL A 203 -5.50 -8.46 -7.79
CA VAL A 203 -4.61 -9.34 -8.55
C VAL A 203 -5.43 -10.53 -9.02
N VAL A 204 -5.49 -10.71 -10.34
CA VAL A 204 -6.23 -11.79 -11.00
C VAL A 204 -5.23 -12.76 -11.63
N LYS A 205 -5.39 -14.05 -11.32
CA LYS A 205 -4.63 -15.15 -11.94
C LYS A 205 -5.53 -15.86 -12.94
N PHE A 206 -5.03 -16.07 -14.15
CA PHE A 206 -5.71 -16.80 -15.20
C PHE A 206 -5.28 -18.25 -15.23
N ASN A 207 -6.25 -19.16 -15.38
CA ASN A 207 -6.01 -20.56 -15.63
C ASN A 207 -5.76 -20.83 -17.13
N SER A 208 -5.38 -22.06 -17.47
CA SER A 208 -5.08 -22.49 -18.86
C SER A 208 -6.28 -22.40 -19.81
N TRP A 209 -7.51 -22.34 -19.29
CA TRP A 209 -8.74 -22.18 -20.07
C TRP A 209 -9.17 -20.71 -20.24
N GLY A 210 -8.38 -19.76 -19.73
CA GLY A 210 -8.66 -18.33 -19.80
C GLY A 210 -9.64 -17.81 -18.74
N GLY A 211 -10.09 -18.66 -17.80
CA GLY A 211 -10.84 -18.22 -16.62
C GLY A 211 -9.92 -17.47 -15.65
N GLY A 212 -10.35 -16.30 -15.17
CA GLY A 212 -9.58 -15.47 -14.25
C GLY A 212 -10.20 -15.40 -12.87
N ASP A 213 -9.44 -15.74 -11.85
CA ASP A 213 -9.86 -15.68 -10.45
C ASP A 213 -9.06 -14.61 -9.70
N ALA A 214 -9.74 -13.80 -8.89
CA ALA A 214 -9.08 -12.90 -7.96
C ALA A 214 -8.35 -13.74 -6.90
N ILE A 215 -7.04 -13.54 -6.77
CA ILE A 215 -6.22 -14.23 -5.76
C ILE A 215 -5.91 -13.32 -4.56
N MET A 216 -5.92 -12.00 -4.79
CA MET A 216 -5.71 -10.99 -3.77
C MET A 216 -6.50 -9.75 -4.10
N GLU A 217 -7.20 -9.21 -3.11
CA GLU A 217 -7.76 -7.86 -3.13
C GLU A 217 -7.15 -7.04 -2.02
N GLN A 218 -6.88 -5.77 -2.30
CA GLN A 218 -6.32 -4.83 -1.35
C GLN A 218 -7.10 -3.52 -1.40
N ASP A 219 -7.66 -3.11 -0.26
CA ASP A 219 -8.28 -1.80 -0.09
C ASP A 219 -7.39 -0.91 0.77
N ILE A 220 -6.88 0.17 0.17
CA ILE A 220 -5.97 1.12 0.81
C ILE A 220 -6.70 2.42 1.09
N THR A 221 -6.90 2.76 2.36
CA THR A 221 -7.48 4.07 2.77
C THR A 221 -6.38 5.10 2.93
N ILE A 222 -6.37 6.10 2.07
CA ILE A 222 -5.41 7.20 2.06
C ILE A 222 -6.06 8.47 2.61
N LEU A 223 -5.37 9.14 3.54
CA LEU A 223 -5.69 10.50 3.98
C LEU A 223 -4.89 11.51 3.16
N ALA A 224 -5.61 12.33 2.39
CA ALA A 224 -5.09 13.56 1.80
C ALA A 224 -5.42 14.74 2.71
N TYR A 225 -4.41 15.52 3.09
CA TYR A 225 -4.60 16.72 3.89
C TYR A 225 -5.32 17.79 3.08
N LEU A 226 -6.35 18.39 3.68
CA LEU A 226 -7.08 19.51 3.10
C LEU A 226 -7.18 20.65 4.13
N PRO A 227 -7.19 21.91 3.68
CA PRO A 227 -7.49 23.05 4.53
C PRO A 227 -8.80 22.87 5.32
N ALA A 228 -8.84 23.41 6.54
CA ALA A 228 -10.03 23.35 7.39
C ALA A 228 -11.27 23.96 6.72
N GLY A 229 -11.08 24.99 5.88
CA GLY A 229 -12.15 25.67 5.16
C GLY A 229 -12.64 24.98 3.88
N THR A 230 -12.00 23.90 3.42
CA THR A 230 -12.46 23.17 2.23
C THR A 230 -13.85 22.57 2.46
N GLU A 231 -14.71 22.55 1.45
CA GLU A 231 -16.03 21.92 1.52
C GLU A 231 -16.03 20.49 0.96
N PRO A 232 -16.87 19.57 1.50
CA PRO A 232 -17.69 19.75 2.69
C PRO A 232 -16.82 19.88 3.96
N ARG A 233 -17.31 20.66 4.92
CA ARG A 233 -16.62 20.83 6.22
C ARG A 233 -16.78 19.57 7.06
N PHE A 234 -15.74 19.23 7.82
CA PHE A 234 -15.83 18.11 8.75
C PHE A 234 -16.89 18.40 9.82
N ARG A 235 -17.90 17.55 9.89
CA ARG A 235 -18.85 17.52 10.99
C ARG A 235 -18.48 16.32 11.86
N PRO A 236 -18.07 16.52 13.13
CA PRO A 236 -18.00 15.40 14.07
C PRO A 236 -19.34 14.68 14.03
N ALA A 237 -19.34 13.36 14.04
CA ALA A 237 -20.58 12.63 14.27
C ALA A 237 -21.11 13.09 15.64
N GLU A 238 -22.12 13.96 15.64
CA GLU A 238 -22.88 14.25 16.84
C GLU A 238 -23.41 12.90 17.33
N SER A 239 -23.18 12.61 18.61
CA SER A 239 -23.67 11.42 19.31
C SER A 239 -25.12 11.19 18.90
N THR A 240 -25.34 10.22 18.03
CA THR A 240 -26.61 9.99 17.34
C THR A 240 -27.54 9.27 18.31
N THR A 241 -28.03 10.01 19.29
CA THR A 241 -29.29 9.69 19.94
C THR A 241 -30.39 9.95 18.92
N SER A 242 -31.03 8.88 18.47
CA SER A 242 -32.40 8.83 17.96
C SER A 242 -32.81 9.84 16.87
N SER A 243 -32.87 9.39 15.61
CA SER A 243 -34.16 9.28 14.89
C SER A 243 -33.97 8.74 13.49
N SER A 244 -34.75 7.71 13.22
CA SER A 244 -35.02 7.02 11.97
C SER A 244 -35.36 7.92 10.78
N SER A 245 -34.72 7.67 9.65
CA SER A 245 -35.43 7.57 8.37
C SER A 245 -34.58 6.77 7.39
N SER A 246 -35.16 5.64 6.98
CA SER A 246 -34.75 4.72 5.95
C SER A 246 -34.43 5.40 4.61
N SER A 247 -33.17 5.36 4.22
CA SER A 247 -32.76 5.39 2.83
C SER A 247 -31.65 4.36 2.63
N SER A 248 -31.98 3.35 1.83
CA SER A 248 -31.12 2.26 1.39
C SER A 248 -30.06 2.81 0.44
N SER A 249 -28.97 3.32 0.99
CA SER A 249 -27.70 3.42 0.28
C SER A 249 -26.70 2.57 1.04
N SER A 250 -26.19 1.53 0.39
CA SER A 250 -25.16 0.60 0.83
C SER A 250 -23.79 1.28 0.94
N SER A 251 -23.71 2.42 1.62
CA SER A 251 -22.43 2.93 2.11
C SER A 251 -22.02 2.01 3.26
N SER A 252 -20.87 1.36 3.07
CA SER A 252 -20.19 0.49 4.01
C SER A 252 -20.15 1.12 5.40
N ARG A 253 -21.11 0.75 6.26
CA ARG A 253 -21.08 1.07 7.67
C ARG A 253 -19.88 0.31 8.22
N GLU A 254 -18.78 1.03 8.41
CA GLU A 254 -17.50 0.49 8.82
C GLU A 254 -17.70 -0.22 10.17
N GLU A 255 -17.61 -1.55 10.16
CA GLU A 255 -17.71 -2.33 11.39
C GLU A 255 -16.59 -1.90 12.34
N PRO A 256 -16.88 -1.71 13.64
CA PRO A 256 -15.85 -1.36 14.60
C PRO A 256 -14.75 -2.43 14.61
N PRO A 257 -13.48 -2.05 14.81
CA PRO A 257 -12.40 -3.02 14.93
C PRO A 257 -12.76 -4.03 16.02
N PRO A 258 -12.50 -5.32 15.80
CA PRO A 258 -12.84 -6.34 16.79
C PRO A 258 -12.03 -6.12 18.05
N ARG A 259 -12.58 -6.58 19.18
CA ARG A 259 -11.83 -6.61 20.43
C ARG A 259 -10.78 -7.71 20.34
N VAL A 260 -9.58 -7.42 20.83
CA VAL A 260 -8.47 -8.38 20.87
C VAL A 260 -8.04 -8.53 22.31
N ALA A 261 -8.05 -9.76 22.81
CA ALA A 261 -7.46 -10.16 24.08
C ALA A 261 -5.94 -10.21 23.90
N TRP A 262 -5.29 -9.07 24.15
CA TRP A 262 -3.84 -8.92 24.05
C TRP A 262 -3.13 -9.74 25.13
N SER A 263 -2.01 -10.36 24.79
CA SER A 263 -1.25 -11.19 25.74
C SER A 263 -0.59 -10.39 26.86
N GLY A 264 -0.47 -9.06 26.74
CA GLY A 264 0.26 -8.20 27.68
C GLY A 264 1.78 -8.33 27.59
N ALA A 265 2.28 -9.26 26.77
CA ALA A 265 3.70 -9.56 26.63
C ALA A 265 4.23 -9.01 25.30
N ALA A 266 5.16 -8.06 25.38
CA ALA A 266 5.99 -7.68 24.24
C ALA A 266 6.89 -8.86 23.87
N ARG A 267 6.63 -9.50 22.73
CA ARG A 267 7.36 -10.71 22.31
C ARG A 267 8.52 -10.41 21.38
N ASN A 268 8.36 -9.40 20.51
CA ASN A 268 9.34 -9.02 19.50
C ASN A 268 9.48 -7.50 19.41
N LYS A 269 10.46 -7.04 18.62
CA LYS A 269 10.67 -5.61 18.35
C LYS A 269 10.84 -5.31 16.88
N VAL A 270 10.15 -4.30 16.37
CA VAL A 270 10.45 -3.73 15.05
C VAL A 270 11.46 -2.60 15.23
N ARG A 271 12.62 -2.76 14.59
CA ARG A 271 13.69 -1.76 14.55
C ARG A 271 13.92 -1.29 13.13
N LEU A 272 13.81 0.02 12.89
CA LEU A 272 14.09 0.60 11.58
C LEU A 272 15.00 1.81 11.71
N GLY A 273 16.12 1.77 10.98
CA GLY A 273 17.05 2.88 10.83
C GLY A 273 16.60 3.89 9.78
N LEU A 274 17.34 5.00 9.67
CA LEU A 274 17.05 6.10 8.74
C LEU A 274 17.05 5.70 7.25
N LEU A 275 17.75 4.62 6.89
CA LEU A 275 17.85 4.13 5.52
C LEU A 275 16.82 3.04 5.18
N ALA A 276 16.10 2.51 6.16
CA ALA A 276 15.17 1.41 5.97
C ALA A 276 14.07 1.69 4.92
N PRO A 277 13.50 2.91 4.83
CA PRO A 277 12.53 3.21 3.78
C PRO A 277 13.07 3.07 2.35
N ARG A 278 14.38 3.22 2.13
CA ARG A 278 14.99 3.04 0.80
C ARG A 278 14.96 1.58 0.36
N ALA A 279 15.21 0.66 1.28
CA ALA A 279 15.13 -0.77 1.02
C ALA A 279 13.68 -1.17 0.71
N TRP A 280 12.72 -0.68 1.49
CA TRP A 280 11.29 -0.91 1.23
C TRP A 280 10.81 -0.30 -0.09
N ALA A 281 11.17 0.95 -0.37
CA ALA A 281 10.84 1.61 -1.63
C ALA A 281 11.45 0.90 -2.86
N ALA A 282 12.58 0.21 -2.71
CA ALA A 282 13.14 -0.61 -3.78
C ALA A 282 12.24 -1.80 -4.15
N VAL A 283 11.39 -2.27 -3.23
CA VAL A 283 10.33 -3.27 -3.46
C VAL A 283 9.08 -2.58 -4.01
N CYS A 284 8.46 -1.70 -3.23
CA CYS A 284 7.10 -1.20 -3.47
C CYS A 284 6.99 0.05 -4.34
N LYS A 285 8.14 0.62 -4.73
CA LYS A 285 8.30 1.85 -5.50
C LYS A 285 7.61 3.08 -4.92
N ASP A 286 7.29 3.06 -3.62
CA ASP A 286 6.81 4.24 -2.92
C ASP A 286 7.97 5.10 -2.42
N TYR A 287 8.29 6.12 -3.22
CA TYR A 287 9.30 7.12 -2.90
C TYR A 287 8.69 8.44 -2.40
N ASN A 288 7.51 8.40 -1.77
CA ASN A 288 6.90 9.59 -1.18
C ASN A 288 7.91 10.32 -0.26
N PRO A 289 8.15 11.64 -0.46
CA PRO A 289 9.19 12.38 0.24
C PRO A 289 9.20 12.30 1.76
N ILE A 290 8.04 12.06 2.39
CA ILE A 290 7.91 11.93 3.85
C ILE A 290 8.70 10.74 4.42
N HIS A 291 9.05 9.76 3.57
CA HIS A 291 9.85 8.59 3.92
C HIS A 291 11.33 8.74 3.53
N MET A 292 11.65 9.71 2.68
CA MET A 292 12.95 9.80 2.01
C MET A 292 13.80 10.98 2.48
N SER A 293 13.16 12.05 2.96
CA SER A 293 13.81 13.32 3.25
C SER A 293 13.22 13.97 4.50
N ARG A 294 14.04 14.18 5.53
CA ARG A 294 13.62 14.85 6.78
C ARG A 294 13.09 16.28 6.53
N PRO A 295 13.73 17.13 5.72
CA PRO A 295 13.17 18.44 5.37
C PRO A 295 11.78 18.34 4.72
N LEU A 296 11.59 17.42 3.78
CA LEU A 296 10.29 17.27 3.10
C LEU A 296 9.23 16.67 4.04
N ALA A 297 9.60 15.73 4.91
CA ALA A 297 8.72 15.25 5.96
C ALA A 297 8.23 16.40 6.88
N ARG A 298 9.12 17.32 7.26
CA ARG A 298 8.77 18.53 8.01
C ARG A 298 7.86 19.49 7.24
N LEU A 299 8.10 19.66 5.94
CA LEU A 299 7.22 20.44 5.07
C LEU A 299 5.78 19.89 5.07
N PHE A 300 5.62 18.57 5.17
CA PHE A 300 4.33 17.90 5.27
C PHE A 300 3.82 17.71 6.72
N GLY A 301 4.42 18.40 7.70
CA GLY A 301 3.92 18.44 9.08
C GLY A 301 4.38 17.30 9.98
N PHE A 302 5.38 16.51 9.57
CA PHE A 302 5.97 15.46 10.40
C PHE A 302 7.23 15.95 11.13
N PRO A 303 7.50 15.51 12.37
CA PRO A 303 8.69 15.96 13.12
C PRO A 303 10.01 15.46 12.51
N GLY A 304 9.95 14.39 11.72
CA GLY A 304 11.06 13.82 10.97
C GLY A 304 10.57 12.83 9.93
N THR A 305 11.50 12.16 9.26
CA THR A 305 11.19 11.07 8.33
C THR A 305 10.38 9.99 9.05
N ILE A 306 9.33 9.48 8.42
CA ILE A 306 8.49 8.40 8.97
C ILE A 306 8.68 7.11 8.19
N ALA A 307 8.53 5.97 8.85
CA ALA A 307 8.48 4.67 8.18
C ALA A 307 7.19 4.53 7.35
N HIS A 308 7.23 3.70 6.30
CA HIS A 308 6.00 3.25 5.63
C HIS A 308 5.22 2.34 6.58
N GLY A 309 3.91 2.56 6.71
CA GLY A 309 3.06 1.73 7.58
C GLY A 309 3.13 0.24 7.23
N ASN A 310 3.00 -0.08 5.94
CA ASN A 310 3.09 -1.45 5.44
C ASN A 310 4.48 -2.09 5.63
N HIS A 311 5.56 -1.29 5.74
CA HIS A 311 6.90 -1.81 6.03
C HIS A 311 6.98 -2.31 7.48
N VAL A 312 6.46 -1.53 8.43
CA VAL A 312 6.40 -1.94 9.84
C VAL A 312 5.47 -3.14 10.01
N LEU A 313 4.32 -3.14 9.34
CA LEU A 313 3.41 -4.31 9.33
C LEU A 313 4.12 -5.55 8.78
N ALA A 314 4.81 -5.44 7.64
CA ALA A 314 5.55 -6.57 7.05
C ALA A 314 6.62 -7.11 8.01
N MET A 315 7.41 -6.24 8.65
CA MET A 315 8.40 -6.64 9.66
C MET A 315 7.74 -7.39 10.83
N ALA A 316 6.64 -6.85 11.38
CA ALA A 316 5.96 -7.44 12.52
C ALA A 316 5.33 -8.81 12.17
N MET A 317 4.83 -8.95 10.93
CA MET A 317 4.35 -10.22 10.40
C MET A 317 5.50 -11.22 10.19
N GLN A 318 6.65 -10.81 9.61
CA GLN A 318 7.80 -11.73 9.48
C GLN A 318 8.28 -12.25 10.84
N GLN A 319 8.24 -11.41 11.89
CA GLN A 319 8.58 -11.85 13.25
C GLN A 319 7.56 -12.85 13.80
N LEU A 320 6.27 -12.65 13.52
CA LEU A 320 5.25 -13.64 13.88
C LEU A 320 5.51 -14.99 13.19
N LEU A 321 5.98 -14.97 11.94
CA LEU A 321 6.31 -16.17 11.17
C LEU A 321 7.55 -16.92 11.70
N SER A 322 8.50 -16.19 12.27
CA SER A 322 9.79 -16.75 12.72
C SER A 322 9.87 -17.01 14.22
N ALA A 323 8.90 -16.55 15.01
CA ALA A 323 8.88 -16.81 16.45
C ALA A 323 8.86 -18.33 16.74
N SER A 324 9.55 -18.80 17.77
CA SER A 324 9.38 -20.17 18.28
C SER A 324 8.92 -20.05 19.72
N ASP A 325 7.61 -20.00 19.95
CA ASP A 325 7.07 -19.93 21.31
C ASP A 325 6.84 -21.35 21.82
N ALA A 326 7.81 -21.90 22.55
CA ALA A 326 7.65 -23.17 23.28
C ALA A 326 6.69 -23.03 24.49
N ASP A 327 6.45 -21.80 24.94
CA ASP A 327 5.81 -21.51 26.23
C ASP A 327 4.29 -21.25 26.13
N ASP A 328 3.72 -21.14 24.93
CA ASP A 328 2.28 -20.90 24.72
C ASP A 328 1.73 -21.73 23.54
N ALA A 329 1.43 -23.01 23.82
CA ALA A 329 0.94 -23.96 22.83
C ALA A 329 -0.38 -23.52 22.16
N ARG A 330 -1.22 -22.72 22.84
CA ARG A 330 -2.48 -22.21 22.27
C ARG A 330 -2.21 -21.11 21.25
N PHE A 331 -1.29 -20.21 21.55
CA PHE A 331 -0.82 -19.23 20.59
C PHE A 331 -0.15 -19.88 19.39
N ASP A 332 0.68 -20.91 19.61
CA ASP A 332 1.33 -21.63 18.52
C ASP A 332 0.34 -22.31 17.58
N ASP A 333 -0.71 -22.97 18.09
CA ASP A 333 -1.75 -23.61 17.25
C ASP A 333 -2.49 -22.58 16.38
N GLN A 334 -2.93 -21.46 16.95
CA GLN A 334 -3.64 -20.43 16.20
C GLN A 334 -2.75 -19.77 15.16
N ARG A 335 -1.53 -19.40 15.57
CA ARG A 335 -0.51 -18.87 14.68
C ARG A 335 -0.24 -19.84 13.53
N CYS A 336 -0.05 -21.12 13.81
CA CYS A 336 0.12 -22.16 12.80
C CYS A 336 -1.10 -22.24 11.86
N ARG A 337 -2.33 -22.16 12.38
CA ARG A 337 -3.52 -22.10 11.52
C ARG A 337 -3.47 -20.89 10.59
N PHE A 338 -3.16 -19.70 11.07
CA PHE A 338 -3.11 -18.52 10.20
C PHE A 338 -1.99 -18.55 9.19
N ILE A 339 -0.82 -19.03 9.60
CA ILE A 339 0.36 -19.04 8.74
C ILE A 339 0.27 -20.18 7.71
N TYR A 340 -0.34 -21.30 8.08
CA TYR A 340 -0.29 -22.54 7.31
C TYR A 340 -1.63 -22.91 6.65
N SER A 341 -2.74 -22.29 7.04
CA SER A 341 -4.02 -22.54 6.39
C SER A 341 -3.99 -22.08 4.93
N GLU A 342 -4.53 -22.93 4.07
CA GLU A 342 -4.85 -22.58 2.68
C GLU A 342 -6.23 -21.92 2.56
N ALA A 343 -6.96 -21.76 3.67
CA ALA A 343 -8.26 -21.10 3.66
C ALA A 343 -8.11 -19.59 3.43
N PRO A 344 -8.98 -18.97 2.62
CA PRO A 344 -9.03 -17.53 2.43
C PRO A 344 -9.11 -16.79 3.77
N PHE A 345 -8.46 -15.63 3.86
CA PHE A 345 -8.52 -14.78 5.05
C PHE A 345 -8.44 -13.31 4.68
N VAL A 346 -8.83 -12.46 5.64
CA VAL A 346 -8.69 -11.01 5.53
C VAL A 346 -7.77 -10.49 6.62
N LEU A 347 -6.66 -9.87 6.24
CA LEU A 347 -5.79 -9.10 7.14
C LEU A 347 -6.20 -7.62 7.07
N ARG A 348 -6.64 -7.06 8.19
CA ARG A 348 -6.95 -5.62 8.31
C ARG A 348 -5.91 -4.95 9.19
N VAL A 349 -5.57 -3.69 8.88
CA VAL A 349 -4.66 -2.87 9.68
C VAL A 349 -5.17 -1.43 9.78
N ALA A 350 -5.01 -0.85 10.96
CA ALA A 350 -5.22 0.57 11.23
C ALA A 350 -3.90 1.20 11.70
N PHE A 351 -3.43 2.21 10.97
CA PHE A 351 -2.25 3.01 11.31
C PHE A 351 -2.68 4.20 12.18
N LYS A 352 -2.41 4.11 13.48
CA LYS A 352 -2.90 5.10 14.46
C LYS A 352 -1.97 6.31 14.57
N ARG A 353 -0.66 6.12 14.40
CA ARG A 353 0.34 7.18 14.62
C ARG A 353 1.48 7.10 13.60
N PRO A 354 2.03 8.26 13.18
CA PRO A 354 3.25 8.27 12.37
C PRO A 354 4.42 7.66 13.14
N MET A 355 5.17 6.79 12.47
CA MET A 355 6.31 6.06 13.05
C MET A 355 7.61 6.75 12.63
N VAL A 356 8.04 7.74 13.42
CA VAL A 356 9.21 8.60 13.14
C VAL A 356 10.51 7.81 13.28
N LEU A 357 11.44 7.97 12.34
CA LEU A 357 12.71 7.25 12.30
C LEU A 357 13.86 8.00 12.99
N PRO A 358 14.87 7.27 13.53
CA PRO A 358 14.87 5.81 13.72
C PRO A 358 13.86 5.38 14.79
N LEU A 359 13.40 4.14 14.72
CA LEU A 359 12.44 3.58 15.69
C LEU A 359 12.90 2.23 16.22
N ASP A 360 12.48 1.96 17.46
CA ASP A 360 12.53 0.67 18.15
C ASP A 360 11.20 0.52 18.91
N LEU A 361 10.31 -0.33 18.41
CA LEU A 361 8.94 -0.49 18.90
C LEU A 361 8.65 -1.94 19.23
N ASP A 362 7.90 -2.18 20.30
CA ASP A 362 7.54 -3.51 20.73
C ASP A 362 6.36 -4.04 19.90
N VAL A 363 6.37 -5.35 19.65
CA VAL A 363 5.29 -6.08 18.98
C VAL A 363 4.60 -6.98 19.97
N GLU A 364 3.30 -6.89 20.00
CA GLU A 364 2.45 -7.70 20.84
C GLU A 364 1.37 -8.39 20.01
N TYR A 365 1.05 -9.60 20.42
CA TYR A 365 0.04 -10.42 19.77
C TYR A 365 -1.07 -10.75 20.75
N GLY A 366 -2.24 -11.06 20.20
CA GLY A 366 -3.42 -11.41 20.98
C GLY A 366 -4.43 -12.18 20.16
N GLN A 367 -5.49 -12.64 20.82
CA GLN A 367 -6.57 -13.38 20.18
C GLN A 367 -7.75 -12.46 19.93
N VAL A 368 -8.38 -12.54 18.76
CA VAL A 368 -9.62 -11.83 18.49
C VAL A 368 -10.75 -12.40 19.35
N GLU A 369 -11.50 -11.57 20.05
CA GLU A 369 -12.65 -12.00 20.85
C GLU A 369 -13.78 -12.51 19.94
N GLY A 370 -14.45 -13.59 20.33
CA GLY A 370 -15.64 -14.10 19.63
C GLY A 370 -15.39 -14.95 18.38
N GLY A 371 -14.14 -15.24 18.03
CA GLY A 371 -13.81 -16.11 16.89
C GLY A 371 -12.31 -16.32 16.77
N GLY A 372 -11.88 -17.38 16.09
CA GLY A 372 -10.49 -17.88 16.09
C GLY A 372 -9.40 -16.99 15.49
N GLY A 373 -9.63 -15.68 15.31
CA GLY A 373 -8.75 -14.67 14.70
C GLY A 373 -7.49 -14.35 15.51
N LEU A 374 -6.47 -13.82 14.82
CA LEU A 374 -5.20 -13.39 15.43
C LEU A 374 -5.04 -11.87 15.31
N GLY A 375 -4.72 -11.22 16.43
CA GLY A 375 -4.40 -9.79 16.49
C GLY A 375 -2.90 -9.55 16.65
N LEU A 376 -2.43 -8.45 16.06
CA LEU A 376 -1.07 -7.92 16.15
C LEU A 376 -1.13 -6.42 16.42
N ARG A 377 -0.33 -5.90 17.35
CA ARG A 377 -0.14 -4.45 17.51
C ARG A 377 1.33 -4.10 17.67
N VAL A 378 1.67 -2.89 17.25
CA VAL A 378 2.98 -2.28 17.48
C VAL A 378 2.81 -1.11 18.44
N VAL A 379 3.54 -1.14 19.54
CA VAL A 379 3.43 -0.19 20.66
C VAL A 379 4.78 0.44 20.98
N GLY A 380 4.77 1.65 21.53
CA GLY A 380 5.98 2.32 22.01
C GLY A 380 5.77 3.02 23.34
N GLY A 381 6.80 2.95 24.20
CA GLY A 381 6.88 3.60 25.51
C GLY A 381 6.37 2.74 26.68
N GLY A 382 7.21 2.63 27.74
CA GLY A 382 6.87 2.25 29.12
C GLY A 382 6.61 0.77 29.42
N SER A 383 7.48 0.17 30.25
CA SER A 383 7.29 -1.15 30.90
C SER A 383 6.11 -1.20 31.88
N ASP A 384 5.29 -0.15 31.95
CA ASP A 384 4.17 0.05 32.88
C ASP A 384 2.79 -0.25 32.23
N GLY A 385 2.77 -0.75 30.99
CA GLY A 385 1.54 -1.13 30.29
C GLY A 385 0.76 0.04 29.67
N SER A 386 1.25 1.29 29.75
CA SER A 386 0.60 2.47 29.17
C SER A 386 1.00 2.79 27.72
N GLY A 387 1.52 1.80 27.00
CA GLY A 387 2.17 1.95 25.70
C GLY A 387 1.30 2.63 24.64
N LYS A 388 1.89 3.57 23.91
CA LYS A 388 1.26 4.21 22.75
C LYS A 388 1.20 3.23 21.59
N GLU A 389 0.00 2.82 21.21
CA GLU A 389 -0.20 2.03 19.98
C GLU A 389 0.05 2.84 18.69
N TYR A 390 0.89 2.32 17.80
CA TYR A 390 1.23 2.92 16.51
C TYR A 390 0.45 2.28 15.35
N LEU A 391 0.26 0.97 15.41
CA LEU A 391 -0.63 0.23 14.52
C LEU A 391 -1.27 -0.95 15.23
N ALA A 392 -2.47 -1.32 14.80
CA ALA A 392 -3.11 -2.58 15.15
C ALA A 392 -3.61 -3.26 13.87
N ALA A 393 -3.43 -4.56 13.81
CA ALA A 393 -3.85 -5.40 12.73
C ALA A 393 -4.53 -6.67 13.27
N TRP A 394 -5.41 -7.25 12.49
CA TRP A 394 -6.08 -8.50 12.84
C TRP A 394 -6.40 -9.30 11.59
N VAL A 395 -6.36 -10.62 11.74
CA VAL A 395 -6.71 -11.60 10.70
C VAL A 395 -7.99 -12.30 11.11
N THR A 396 -8.92 -12.40 10.17
CA THR A 396 -10.22 -13.09 10.31
C THR A 396 -10.47 -14.02 9.15
#